data_AF-A0A3N5TW93-F1
#
_entry.id   AF-A0A3N5TW93-F1
#
_cell.length_a   1.000
_cell.length_b   1.000
_cell.length_c   1.000
_cell.angle_alpha   90.00
_cell.angle_beta   90.00
_cell.angle_gamma   90.00
#
_symmetry.space_group_name_H-M   'P 1'
#
loop_
_entity.id
_entity.type
_entity.pdbx_description
1 polymer ?
#
loop_
_entity_poly.entity_id
_entity_poly.type
_entity_poly.pdbx_seq_one_letter_code
_entity_poly.pdbx_strand_id
1 'polypeptide(L)'
;NAILSGFQGQRQWTDFKPNGDFLEAILNTSFDWNGPRQPYLVATENDSLNGACMLFGHLLTNTAQIFADVRTYWSPAAVKRVTGHELSGRASGGMIHLINSGACTLDATGWHELDGQPVIKPWWEVTNEEAKKCLEATTWHPAVTEYFRGGGYSSTFLTRGNMPVTMSRLNLIKGLGPVLQIAEGWTVDLPEDIHHQLDERTNPTWPTHWFVPNLTGQGPFRDVYSVMANWGANHGALSYGHVGADLISLASLLRIPVCMHNISEEKIFRPSTWSAFGADDYIGADYRACANFGALYG
;
A
#
# COMPACT_ATOMS: atom_id res chain seq x y z
N ASN A 1 0.92 1.44 -25.66
CA ASN A 1 -0.43 1.20 -25.15
C ASN A 1 -0.32 0.55 -23.78
N ALA A 2 0.06 1.32 -22.74
CA ALA A 2 0.36 0.80 -21.41
C ALA A 2 -0.70 1.28 -20.41
N ILE A 3 -1.27 0.36 -19.62
CA ILE A 3 -2.19 0.66 -18.52
C ILE A 3 -1.48 0.77 -17.15
N LEU A 4 -0.26 0.25 -17.10
CA LEU A 4 0.66 0.27 -15.96
C LEU A 4 2.08 0.33 -16.54
N SER A 5 2.96 1.04 -15.85
CA SER A 5 4.39 1.07 -16.16
C SER A 5 5.23 0.95 -14.89
N GLY A 6 6.54 0.87 -15.05
CA GLY A 6 7.49 0.89 -13.96
C GLY A 6 8.74 1.63 -14.38
N PHE A 7 9.36 2.34 -13.44
CA PHE A 7 10.62 3.04 -13.67
C PHE A 7 11.70 2.40 -12.82
N GLN A 8 12.70 1.79 -13.47
CA GLN A 8 13.75 1.06 -12.76
C GLN A 8 14.52 1.98 -11.80
N GLY A 9 14.92 3.18 -12.28
CA GLY A 9 15.69 4.14 -11.50
C GLY A 9 17.02 3.57 -11.01
N GLN A 10 17.01 2.98 -9.82
CA GLN A 10 18.19 2.40 -9.23
C GLN A 10 18.70 1.20 -10.06
N ARG A 11 20.01 1.08 -10.32
CA ARG A 11 21.12 1.96 -9.91
C ARG A 11 21.64 2.84 -11.03
N GLN A 12 21.61 2.35 -12.27
CA GLN A 12 22.34 2.93 -13.39
C GLN A 12 21.81 4.31 -13.79
N TRP A 13 20.51 4.56 -13.63
CA TRP A 13 19.95 5.89 -13.87
C TRP A 13 20.29 6.84 -12.72
N THR A 14 19.94 6.48 -11.49
CA THR A 14 20.07 7.37 -10.30
C THR A 14 21.51 7.65 -9.89
N ASP A 15 22.46 6.79 -10.30
CA ASP A 15 23.89 7.03 -10.11
C ASP A 15 24.42 8.22 -10.98
N PHE A 16 23.64 8.70 -11.96
CA PHE A 16 24.06 9.78 -12.88
C PHE A 16 23.00 10.86 -13.14
N LYS A 17 21.72 10.51 -13.18
CA LYS A 17 20.58 11.39 -13.48
C LYS A 17 19.69 11.58 -12.24
N PRO A 18 18.91 12.67 -12.17
CA PRO A 18 17.93 12.85 -11.12
C PRO A 18 17.00 11.63 -11.00
N ASN A 19 16.65 11.27 -9.77
CA ASN A 19 15.80 10.11 -9.49
C ASN A 19 14.36 10.26 -10.02
N GLY A 20 13.59 9.18 -9.87
CA GLY A 20 12.21 9.09 -10.35
C GLY A 20 11.18 9.73 -9.42
N ASP A 21 11.56 10.26 -8.25
CA ASP A 21 10.61 10.53 -7.17
C ASP A 21 9.47 11.46 -7.58
N PHE A 22 9.81 12.61 -8.18
CA PHE A 22 8.83 13.57 -8.68
C PHE A 22 7.95 12.98 -9.79
N LEU A 23 8.55 12.20 -10.70
CA LEU A 23 7.83 11.56 -11.80
C LEU A 23 6.81 10.54 -11.26
N GLU A 24 7.24 9.67 -10.36
CA GLU A 24 6.42 8.61 -9.78
C GLU A 24 5.31 9.20 -8.89
N ALA A 25 5.64 10.20 -8.07
CA ALA A 25 4.66 10.89 -7.23
C ALA A 25 3.57 11.58 -8.07
N ILE A 26 3.95 12.42 -9.04
CA ILE A 26 2.98 13.17 -9.85
C ILE A 26 2.18 12.26 -10.79
N LEU A 27 2.79 11.25 -11.41
CA LEU A 27 2.04 10.36 -12.30
C LEU A 27 0.99 9.54 -11.54
N ASN A 28 1.32 9.02 -10.36
CA ASN A 28 0.37 8.32 -9.51
C ASN A 28 -0.65 9.24 -8.79
N THR A 29 -0.47 10.57 -8.88
CA THR A 29 -1.40 11.57 -8.31
C THR A 29 -2.59 11.81 -9.26
N SER A 30 -3.77 12.08 -8.69
CA SER A 30 -5.01 12.33 -9.43
C SER A 30 -5.15 13.75 -9.99
N PHE A 31 -4.06 14.52 -10.05
CA PHE A 31 -4.01 15.87 -10.57
C PHE A 31 -2.56 16.25 -10.92
N ASP A 32 -2.41 17.21 -11.82
CA ASP A 32 -1.15 17.90 -12.07
C ASP A 32 -1.40 19.34 -12.54
N TRP A 33 -0.42 19.97 -13.18
CA TRP A 33 -0.54 21.33 -13.73
C TRP A 33 -1.67 21.50 -14.77
N ASN A 34 -2.24 20.41 -15.30
CA ASN A 34 -3.41 20.44 -16.19
C ASN A 34 -4.75 20.26 -15.46
N GLY A 35 -4.74 20.16 -14.13
CA GLY A 35 -5.92 19.92 -13.30
C GLY A 35 -6.12 18.45 -12.92
N PRO A 36 -7.28 18.12 -12.31
CA PRO A 36 -7.63 16.75 -11.94
C PRO A 36 -7.66 15.81 -13.15
N ARG A 37 -7.09 14.61 -12.99
CA ARG A 37 -7.02 13.59 -14.02
C ARG A 37 -6.89 12.20 -13.43
N GLN A 38 -7.14 11.18 -14.25
CA GLN A 38 -6.84 9.81 -13.86
C GLN A 38 -5.34 9.65 -13.51
N PRO A 39 -5.00 8.98 -12.41
CA PRO A 39 -3.63 8.55 -12.12
C PRO A 39 -3.05 7.67 -13.23
N TYR A 40 -1.80 7.93 -13.61
CA TYR A 40 -1.00 7.03 -14.43
C TYR A 40 -0.17 6.15 -13.49
N LEU A 41 -0.48 4.86 -13.43
CA LEU A 41 0.20 3.97 -12.52
C LEU A 41 1.66 3.73 -12.94
N VAL A 42 2.57 4.10 -12.05
CA VAL A 42 4.02 3.89 -12.23
C VAL A 42 4.59 3.25 -10.97
N ALA A 43 5.08 2.02 -11.11
CA ALA A 43 5.73 1.30 -10.03
C ALA A 43 7.19 1.77 -9.86
N THR A 44 7.51 2.24 -8.66
CA THR A 44 8.87 2.50 -8.19
C THR A 44 9.73 1.23 -8.35
N GLU A 45 10.99 1.43 -8.73
CA GLU A 45 12.00 0.37 -8.93
C GLU A 45 11.62 -0.67 -10.00
N ASN A 46 10.67 -0.34 -10.87
CA ASN A 46 10.09 -1.27 -11.83
C ASN A 46 9.57 -2.57 -11.18
N ASP A 47 9.09 -2.48 -9.93
CA ASP A 47 8.45 -3.62 -9.26
C ASP A 47 7.07 -3.88 -9.90
N SER A 48 7.09 -4.69 -10.96
CA SER A 48 5.89 -5.06 -11.71
C SER A 48 4.82 -5.75 -10.86
N LEU A 49 5.18 -6.45 -9.78
CA LEU A 49 4.22 -7.15 -8.93
C LEU A 49 3.53 -6.19 -7.97
N ASN A 50 4.25 -5.18 -7.46
CA ASN A 50 3.60 -4.08 -6.74
C ASN A 50 2.71 -3.27 -7.68
N GLY A 51 3.21 -2.98 -8.89
CA GLY A 51 2.44 -2.32 -9.93
C GLY A 51 1.15 -3.06 -10.29
N ALA A 52 1.16 -4.39 -10.37
CA ALA A 52 -0.04 -5.19 -10.58
C ALA A 52 -1.04 -5.05 -9.43
N CYS A 53 -0.57 -4.94 -8.17
CA CYS A 53 -1.43 -4.72 -7.02
C CYS A 53 -2.03 -3.32 -7.01
N MET A 54 -1.24 -2.30 -7.35
CA MET A 54 -1.75 -0.95 -7.60
C MET A 54 -2.81 -0.99 -8.70
N LEU A 55 -2.57 -1.70 -9.80
CA LEU A 55 -3.54 -1.82 -10.88
C LEU A 55 -4.84 -2.50 -10.42
N PHE A 56 -4.77 -3.56 -9.62
CA PHE A 56 -5.96 -4.19 -9.04
C PHE A 56 -6.75 -3.22 -8.17
N GLY A 57 -6.09 -2.54 -7.23
CA GLY A 57 -6.75 -1.55 -6.38
C GLY A 57 -7.34 -0.38 -7.18
N HIS A 58 -6.61 0.13 -8.17
CA HIS A 58 -7.09 1.21 -9.04
C HIS A 58 -8.32 0.80 -9.86
N LEU A 59 -8.31 -0.39 -10.47
CA LEU A 59 -9.44 -0.85 -11.29
C LEU A 59 -10.69 -1.18 -10.46
N LEU A 60 -10.53 -1.55 -9.19
CA LEU A 60 -11.64 -1.81 -8.28
C LEU A 60 -12.24 -0.53 -7.67
N THR A 61 -11.43 0.50 -7.48
CA THR A 61 -11.83 1.71 -6.71
C THR A 61 -11.89 2.99 -7.52
N ASN A 62 -11.23 3.04 -8.69
CA ASN A 62 -10.95 4.23 -9.48
C ASN A 62 -10.13 5.31 -8.75
N THR A 63 -9.48 4.96 -7.63
CA THR A 63 -8.69 5.88 -6.80
C THR A 63 -7.19 5.76 -7.08
N ALA A 64 -6.41 6.79 -6.74
CA ALA A 64 -4.96 6.72 -6.72
C ALA A 64 -4.46 5.63 -5.75
N GLN A 65 -3.25 5.13 -5.98
CA GLN A 65 -2.71 3.98 -5.25
C GLN A 65 -1.39 4.34 -4.59
N ILE A 66 -1.20 3.87 -3.36
CA ILE A 66 -0.01 4.10 -2.56
C ILE A 66 0.98 2.98 -2.84
N PHE A 67 2.18 3.32 -3.29
CA PHE A 67 3.33 2.42 -3.29
C PHE A 67 4.11 2.65 -2.00
N ALA A 68 4.47 1.61 -1.25
CA ALA A 68 5.27 1.77 -0.04
C ALA A 68 6.22 0.59 0.21
N ASP A 69 7.38 0.87 0.82
CA ASP A 69 8.14 -0.15 1.53
C ASP A 69 7.47 -0.48 2.86
N VAL A 70 7.41 -1.78 3.17
CA VAL A 70 7.09 -2.33 4.49
C VAL A 70 8.34 -2.26 5.35
N ARG A 71 8.63 -1.06 5.83
CA ARG A 71 9.97 -0.70 6.31
C ARG A 71 10.27 -1.22 7.71
N THR A 72 9.38 -0.96 8.67
CA THR A 72 9.65 -1.22 10.09
C THR A 72 8.40 -1.67 10.83
N TYR A 73 8.51 -2.75 11.60
CA TYR A 73 7.54 -3.06 12.64
C TYR A 73 7.94 -2.36 13.94
N TRP A 74 7.03 -1.53 14.45
CA TRP A 74 7.16 -0.87 15.75
C TRP A 74 6.28 -1.56 16.77
N SER A 75 6.90 -2.40 17.61
CA SER A 75 6.21 -3.00 18.75
C SER A 75 5.93 -1.94 19.82
N PRO A 76 4.88 -2.10 20.65
CA PRO A 76 4.60 -1.18 21.75
C PRO A 76 5.80 -1.02 22.70
N ALA A 77 6.50 -2.11 22.99
CA ALA A 77 7.70 -2.10 23.82
C ALA A 77 8.86 -1.33 23.16
N ALA A 78 9.03 -1.46 21.84
CA ALA A 78 10.07 -0.73 21.11
C ALA A 78 9.79 0.78 21.10
N VAL A 79 8.54 1.19 20.87
CA VAL A 79 8.13 2.60 20.92
C VAL A 79 8.36 3.16 22.32
N LYS A 80 7.83 2.52 23.37
CA LYS A 80 8.05 2.96 24.76
C LYS A 80 9.52 3.09 25.12
N ARG A 81 10.36 2.17 24.66
CA ARG A 81 11.80 2.21 24.93
C ARG A 81 12.49 3.40 24.28
N VAL A 82 12.09 3.79 23.06
CA VAL A 82 12.83 4.81 22.29
C VAL A 82 12.23 6.20 22.41
N THR A 83 10.93 6.32 22.71
CA THR A 83 10.26 7.61 22.87
C THR A 83 9.93 7.92 24.32
N GLY A 84 9.81 6.91 25.18
CA GLY A 84 9.28 7.04 26.54
C GLY A 84 7.75 6.98 26.61
N HIS A 85 7.05 6.91 25.47
CA HIS A 85 5.59 6.97 25.40
C HIS A 85 4.95 5.63 25.06
N GLU A 86 3.76 5.38 25.61
CA GLU A 86 2.96 4.20 25.27
C GLU A 86 2.07 4.48 24.06
N LEU A 87 2.01 3.53 23.13
CA LEU A 87 1.03 3.58 22.04
C LEU A 87 -0.38 3.41 22.59
N SER A 88 -1.34 4.10 22.00
CA SER A 88 -2.75 4.07 22.38
C SER A 88 -3.67 3.93 21.16
N GLY A 89 -4.97 3.81 21.38
CA GLY A 89 -5.95 3.63 20.31
C GLY A 89 -5.68 2.39 19.46
N ARG A 90 -5.85 2.50 18.13
CA ARG A 90 -5.57 1.41 17.19
C ARG A 90 -4.10 0.96 17.24
N ALA A 91 -3.17 1.87 17.50
CA ALA A 91 -1.74 1.55 17.55
C ALA A 91 -1.29 0.81 18.82
N SER A 92 -2.18 0.60 19.81
CA SER A 92 -1.82 -0.03 21.09
C SER A 92 -1.19 -1.43 20.96
N GLY A 93 -1.54 -2.18 19.90
CA GLY A 93 -0.95 -3.49 19.57
C GLY A 93 0.35 -3.44 18.75
N GLY A 94 0.84 -2.25 18.44
CA GLY A 94 1.95 -2.00 17.52
C GLY A 94 1.47 -1.48 16.17
N MET A 95 2.41 -1.12 15.32
CA MET A 95 2.15 -0.54 14.00
C MET A 95 3.28 -0.90 13.02
N ILE A 96 3.01 -0.72 11.73
CA ILE A 96 3.97 -0.88 10.65
C ILE A 96 4.22 0.49 10.03
N HIS A 97 5.49 0.85 9.91
CA HIS A 97 5.94 2.02 9.15
C HIS A 97 5.97 1.66 7.67
N LEU A 98 5.08 2.28 6.91
CA LEU A 98 5.07 2.20 5.46
C LEU A 98 5.65 3.49 4.89
N ILE A 99 6.71 3.39 4.11
CA ILE A 99 7.46 4.57 3.63
C ILE A 99 8.25 4.22 2.38
N ASN A 100 7.74 4.61 1.20
CA ASN A 100 8.48 4.38 -0.05
C ASN A 100 9.80 5.16 -0.05
N SER A 101 10.74 4.74 -0.89
CA SER A 101 12.06 5.34 -1.05
C SER A 101 12.08 6.69 -1.79
N GLY A 102 11.08 7.56 -1.54
CA GLY A 102 11.06 8.94 -2.02
C GLY A 102 9.77 9.39 -2.71
N ALA A 103 9.02 8.48 -3.33
CA ALA A 103 7.83 8.82 -4.12
C ALA A 103 6.54 8.30 -3.49
N CYS A 104 5.48 9.11 -3.45
CA CYS A 104 4.13 8.60 -3.25
C CYS A 104 3.11 9.53 -3.92
N THR A 105 1.96 8.98 -4.31
CA THR A 105 0.82 9.79 -4.74
C THR A 105 0.47 10.83 -3.68
N LEU A 106 0.24 12.07 -4.09
CA LEU A 106 -0.10 13.19 -3.18
C LEU A 106 -1.52 13.04 -2.63
N ASP A 107 -2.37 12.27 -3.30
CA ASP A 107 -3.66 11.83 -2.80
C ASP A 107 -3.55 11.15 -1.41
N ALA A 108 -2.44 10.46 -1.16
CA ALA A 108 -2.19 9.73 0.08
C ALA A 108 -2.01 10.64 1.30
N THR A 109 -1.87 11.95 1.12
CA THR A 109 -1.85 12.91 2.23
C THR A 109 -3.15 12.82 3.07
N GLY A 110 -4.27 12.40 2.46
CA GLY A 110 -5.57 12.29 3.13
C GLY A 110 -6.33 13.61 3.21
N TRP A 111 -6.01 14.58 2.34
CA TRP A 111 -6.70 15.88 2.28
C TRP A 111 -7.89 15.93 1.33
N HIS A 112 -8.18 14.82 0.63
CA HIS A 112 -9.52 14.62 0.10
C HIS A 112 -10.44 14.27 1.27
N GLU A 113 -11.62 14.88 1.34
CA GLU A 113 -12.52 14.70 2.48
C GLU A 113 -13.91 14.25 2.07
N LEU A 114 -14.46 13.29 2.82
CA LEU A 114 -15.86 12.88 2.75
C LEU A 114 -16.40 12.90 4.18
N ASP A 115 -17.46 13.68 4.43
CA ASP A 115 -18.05 13.86 5.76
C ASP A 115 -17.03 14.21 6.87
N GLY A 116 -16.03 15.01 6.50
CA GLY A 116 -14.94 15.44 7.39
C GLY A 116 -13.91 14.35 7.72
N GLN A 117 -13.97 13.18 7.09
CA GLN A 117 -12.99 12.10 7.22
C GLN A 117 -12.00 12.11 6.06
N PRO A 118 -10.72 11.75 6.30
CA PRO A 118 -9.72 11.64 5.24
C PRO A 118 -10.01 10.44 4.34
N VAL A 119 -9.99 10.65 3.03
CA VAL A 119 -10.26 9.63 2.00
C VAL A 119 -9.27 9.77 0.84
N ILE A 120 -9.32 8.83 -0.10
CA ILE A 120 -8.84 9.03 -1.47
C ILE A 120 -10.02 8.87 -2.41
N LYS A 121 -10.32 9.90 -3.20
CA LYS A 121 -11.46 9.95 -4.11
C LYS A 121 -11.10 9.47 -5.51
N PRO A 122 -12.08 9.02 -6.31
CA PRO A 122 -11.95 8.97 -7.75
C PRO A 122 -11.63 10.35 -8.31
N TRP A 123 -10.78 10.41 -9.34
CA TRP A 123 -10.23 11.66 -9.86
C TRP A 123 -11.29 12.67 -10.36
N TRP A 124 -12.47 12.20 -10.80
CA TRP A 124 -13.56 13.07 -11.24
C TRP A 124 -14.31 13.75 -10.09
N GLU A 125 -14.07 13.33 -8.84
CA GLU A 125 -14.62 13.93 -7.63
C GLU A 125 -13.61 14.83 -6.91
N VAL A 126 -12.35 14.82 -7.35
CA VAL A 126 -11.28 15.64 -6.77
C VAL A 126 -11.44 17.09 -7.20
N THR A 127 -11.59 17.98 -6.23
CA THR A 127 -11.68 19.42 -6.48
C THR A 127 -10.28 20.07 -6.55
N ASN A 128 -10.18 21.21 -7.23
CA ASN A 128 -8.93 22.00 -7.24
C ASN A 128 -8.51 22.45 -5.83
N GLU A 129 -9.47 22.66 -4.93
CA GLU A 129 -9.19 23.02 -3.53
C GLU A 129 -8.54 21.86 -2.78
N GLU A 130 -9.07 20.65 -2.93
CA GLU A 130 -8.48 19.44 -2.35
C GLU A 130 -7.09 19.14 -2.93
N ALA A 131 -6.92 19.27 -4.25
CA ALA A 131 -5.61 19.16 -4.89
C ALA A 131 -4.60 20.17 -4.31
N LYS A 132 -5.04 21.41 -4.04
CA LYS A 132 -4.22 22.43 -3.38
C LYS A 132 -3.83 22.03 -1.95
N LYS A 133 -4.77 21.49 -1.16
CA LYS A 133 -4.48 21.00 0.21
C LYS A 133 -3.46 19.85 0.20
N CYS A 134 -3.59 18.91 -0.75
CA CYS A 134 -2.60 17.84 -0.93
C CYS A 134 -1.21 18.39 -1.27
N LEU A 135 -1.11 19.42 -2.13
CA LEU A 135 0.14 20.10 -2.44
C LEU A 135 0.72 20.85 -1.23
N GLU A 136 -0.10 21.57 -0.47
CA GLU A 136 0.31 22.31 0.74
C GLU A 136 0.79 21.38 1.85
N ALA A 137 0.27 20.15 1.91
CA ALA A 137 0.70 19.12 2.86
C ALA A 137 1.98 18.38 2.43
N THR A 138 2.47 18.62 1.22
CA THR A 138 3.64 17.93 0.66
C THR A 138 4.83 18.89 0.58
N THR A 139 5.95 18.49 1.15
CA THR A 139 7.24 19.19 0.99
C THR A 139 8.14 18.40 0.08
N TRP A 140 8.82 19.07 -0.86
CA TRP A 140 9.74 18.43 -1.80
C TRP A 140 11.19 18.52 -1.28
N HIS A 141 11.70 17.44 -0.71
CA HIS A 141 13.05 17.41 -0.14
C HIS A 141 14.10 16.99 -1.18
N PRO A 142 15.28 17.65 -1.25
CA PRO A 142 16.39 17.18 -2.08
C PRO A 142 16.76 15.73 -1.73
N ALA A 143 16.89 14.89 -2.75
CA ALA A 143 17.22 13.48 -2.56
C ALA A 143 18.60 13.30 -1.89
N VAL A 144 18.70 12.30 -1.01
CA VAL A 144 19.94 11.96 -0.30
C VAL A 144 20.99 11.45 -1.28
N THR A 145 22.03 12.25 -1.53
CA THR A 145 22.97 12.02 -2.65
C THR A 145 23.87 10.79 -2.51
N GLU A 146 24.02 10.25 -1.30
CA GLU A 146 24.67 8.98 -1.04
C GLU A 146 23.95 7.81 -1.72
N TYR A 147 22.61 7.89 -1.83
CA TYR A 147 21.77 6.92 -2.54
C TYR A 147 21.49 7.36 -3.98
N PHE A 148 21.19 8.64 -4.18
CA PHE A 148 20.76 9.22 -5.46
C PHE A 148 21.78 10.27 -5.92
N ARG A 149 22.91 9.81 -6.48
CA ARG A 149 24.03 10.68 -6.87
C ARG A 149 23.66 11.75 -7.89
N GLY A 150 22.68 11.46 -8.76
CA GLY A 150 22.16 12.43 -9.72
C GLY A 150 21.16 13.44 -9.15
N GLY A 151 20.88 13.39 -7.84
CA GLY A 151 19.91 14.25 -7.16
C GLY A 151 18.46 13.83 -7.40
N GLY A 152 17.53 14.76 -7.18
CA GLY A 152 16.08 14.50 -7.25
C GLY A 152 15.33 15.23 -6.14
N TYR A 153 14.01 15.08 -6.11
CA TYR A 153 13.15 15.64 -5.07
C TYR A 153 12.13 14.61 -4.60
N SER A 154 12.26 14.17 -3.35
CA SER A 154 11.34 13.25 -2.70
C SER A 154 10.08 13.98 -2.23
N SER A 155 8.92 13.33 -2.37
CA SER A 155 7.60 13.86 -1.96
C SER A 155 7.35 13.52 -0.49
N THR A 156 7.66 14.43 0.42
CA THR A 156 7.56 14.21 1.87
C THR A 156 6.21 14.70 2.41
N PHE A 157 5.51 13.83 3.12
CA PHE A 157 4.30 14.15 3.87
C PHE A 157 4.01 13.06 4.91
N LEU A 158 3.11 13.36 5.84
CA LEU A 158 2.53 12.39 6.76
C LEU A 158 1.05 12.17 6.39
N THR A 159 0.68 10.93 6.09
CA THR A 159 -0.72 10.60 5.84
C THR A 159 -1.56 10.76 7.10
N ARG A 160 -2.71 11.44 6.97
CA ARG A 160 -3.69 11.57 8.04
C ARG A 160 -4.18 10.20 8.52
N GLY A 161 -4.30 10.05 9.83
CA GLY A 161 -4.89 8.87 10.46
C GLY A 161 -6.39 8.74 10.24
N ASN A 162 -6.95 7.62 10.70
CA ASN A 162 -8.36 7.25 10.55
C ASN A 162 -8.82 7.01 9.10
N MET A 163 -7.90 6.82 8.14
CA MET A 163 -8.26 6.41 6.79
C MET A 163 -8.26 4.88 6.71
N PRO A 164 -9.39 4.23 6.33
CA PRO A 164 -9.40 2.79 6.08
C PRO A 164 -8.58 2.50 4.83
N VAL A 165 -7.71 1.50 4.89
CA VAL A 165 -6.86 1.11 3.77
C VAL A 165 -6.73 -0.41 3.69
N THR A 166 -6.50 -0.90 2.48
CA THR A 166 -6.21 -2.30 2.21
C THR A 166 -4.82 -2.39 1.60
N MET A 167 -3.88 -3.00 2.33
CA MET A 167 -2.56 -3.31 1.81
C MET A 167 -2.62 -4.65 1.05
N SER A 168 -2.04 -4.72 -0.13
CA SER A 168 -2.00 -5.94 -0.95
C SER A 168 -0.63 -6.16 -1.58
N ARG A 169 -0.30 -7.44 -1.80
CA ARG A 169 0.93 -7.84 -2.48
C ARG A 169 0.76 -9.14 -3.25
N LEU A 170 1.16 -9.12 -4.52
CA LEU A 170 1.30 -10.28 -5.38
C LEU A 170 2.75 -10.76 -5.31
N ASN A 171 2.94 -12.06 -5.15
CA ASN A 171 4.27 -12.68 -5.20
C ASN A 171 4.24 -13.86 -6.18
N LEU A 172 5.36 -14.10 -6.86
CA LEU A 172 5.53 -15.29 -7.71
C LEU A 172 6.35 -16.34 -6.97
N ILE A 173 5.71 -17.47 -6.67
CA ILE A 173 6.34 -18.60 -5.98
C ILE A 173 6.65 -19.68 -7.01
N LYS A 174 7.92 -20.07 -7.13
CA LYS A 174 8.34 -21.12 -8.08
C LYS A 174 7.62 -22.43 -7.78
N GLY A 175 6.97 -23.00 -8.80
CA GLY A 175 6.21 -24.25 -8.69
C GLY A 175 4.75 -24.08 -8.23
N LEU A 176 4.34 -22.87 -7.84
CA LEU A 176 2.96 -22.54 -7.46
C LEU A 176 2.36 -21.47 -8.37
N GLY A 177 3.14 -20.46 -8.77
CA GLY A 177 2.67 -19.33 -9.56
C GLY A 177 2.38 -18.09 -8.71
N PRO A 178 1.50 -17.19 -9.17
CA PRO A 178 1.13 -15.98 -8.43
C PRO A 178 0.32 -16.33 -7.17
N VAL A 179 0.60 -15.65 -6.07
CA VAL A 179 -0.18 -15.69 -4.83
C VAL A 179 -0.45 -14.27 -4.35
N LEU A 180 -1.66 -14.01 -3.82
CA LEU A 180 -2.05 -12.70 -3.32
C LEU A 180 -2.09 -12.67 -1.79
N GLN A 181 -1.56 -11.60 -1.21
CA GLN A 181 -1.67 -11.26 0.21
C GLN A 181 -2.50 -9.99 0.36
N ILE A 182 -3.37 -9.96 1.38
CA ILE A 182 -4.30 -8.86 1.66
C ILE A 182 -4.27 -8.57 3.16
N ALA A 183 -4.14 -7.31 3.55
CA ALA A 183 -4.26 -6.88 4.94
C ALA A 183 -5.09 -5.59 5.00
N GLU A 184 -6.35 -5.70 5.40
CA GLU A 184 -7.17 -4.54 5.74
C GLU A 184 -6.72 -3.94 7.06
N GLY A 185 -6.79 -2.62 7.18
CA GLY A 185 -6.41 -1.90 8.36
C GLY A 185 -6.69 -0.41 8.25
N TRP A 186 -5.93 0.36 9.01
CA TRP A 186 -6.14 1.80 9.13
C TRP A 186 -4.81 2.53 9.13
N THR A 187 -4.79 3.72 8.54
CA THR A 187 -3.79 4.72 8.90
C THR A 187 -4.08 5.25 10.29
N VAL A 188 -3.06 5.61 11.05
CA VAL A 188 -3.20 6.15 12.40
C VAL A 188 -2.37 7.40 12.59
N ASP A 189 -2.90 8.35 13.34
CA ASP A 189 -2.13 9.49 13.82
C ASP A 189 -1.36 9.06 15.07
N LEU A 190 -0.12 9.53 15.17
CA LEU A 190 0.67 9.43 16.38
C LEU A 190 0.79 10.82 17.01
N PRO A 191 0.95 10.89 18.34
CA PRO A 191 1.48 12.08 18.98
C PRO A 191 2.74 12.57 18.24
N GLU A 192 2.84 13.90 18.06
CA GLU A 192 3.88 14.55 17.25
C GLU A 192 5.30 14.15 17.68
N ASP A 193 5.52 14.05 18.99
CA ASP A 193 6.77 13.63 19.62
C ASP A 193 7.16 12.18 19.30
N ILE A 194 6.19 11.27 19.27
CA ILE A 194 6.40 9.89 18.83
C ILE A 194 6.72 9.89 17.34
N HIS A 195 5.89 10.50 16.50
CA HIS A 195 6.12 10.51 15.05
C HIS A 195 7.51 11.05 14.71
N HIS A 196 7.85 12.25 15.18
CA HIS A 196 9.12 12.91 14.88
C HIS A 196 10.31 12.05 15.30
N GLN A 197 10.29 11.46 16.51
CA GLN A 197 11.38 10.61 16.96
C GLN A 197 11.55 9.33 16.14
N LEU A 198 10.49 8.74 15.60
CA LEU A 198 10.57 7.54 14.77
C LEU A 198 10.95 7.86 13.32
N ASP A 199 10.47 8.99 12.80
CA ASP A 199 10.64 9.44 11.42
C ASP A 199 12.08 9.88 11.14
N GLU A 200 12.65 10.74 12.01
CA GLU A 200 14.04 11.21 11.96
C GLU A 200 15.07 10.07 11.93
N ARG A 201 14.72 8.93 12.54
CA ARG A 201 15.59 7.76 12.65
C ARG A 201 15.49 6.81 11.48
N THR A 202 14.49 7.01 10.62
CA THR A 202 14.18 6.10 9.50
C THR A 202 14.54 6.74 8.17
N ASN A 203 13.81 7.79 7.78
CA ASN A 203 14.13 8.70 6.68
C ASN A 203 13.10 9.86 6.66
N PRO A 204 13.42 11.04 7.20
CA PRO A 204 12.45 12.14 7.31
C PRO A 204 12.19 12.87 5.99
N THR A 205 12.88 12.50 4.91
CA THR A 205 12.68 13.09 3.57
C THR A 205 11.69 12.31 2.71
N TRP A 206 11.10 11.24 3.24
CA TRP A 206 10.23 10.33 2.50
C TRP A 206 8.79 10.34 3.03
N PRO A 207 7.78 9.94 2.24
CA PRO A 207 6.38 9.98 2.66
C PRO A 207 6.06 8.87 3.67
N THR A 208 5.54 9.23 4.84
CA THR A 208 5.26 8.29 5.94
C THR A 208 3.77 7.96 6.05
N HIS A 209 3.48 6.65 6.19
CA HIS A 209 2.17 6.13 6.59
C HIS A 209 2.34 5.20 7.81
N TRP A 210 1.66 5.52 8.91
CA TRP A 210 1.57 4.62 10.06
C TRP A 210 0.37 3.69 9.89
N PHE A 211 0.64 2.42 9.63
CA PHE A 211 -0.39 1.43 9.32
C PHE A 211 -0.61 0.45 10.49
N VAL A 212 -1.87 0.19 10.80
CA VAL A 212 -2.28 -0.84 11.75
C VAL A 212 -3.23 -1.82 11.06
N PRO A 213 -2.83 -3.09 10.89
CA PRO A 213 -3.72 -4.11 10.31
C PRO A 213 -4.82 -4.51 11.31
N ASN A 214 -6.00 -4.84 10.79
CA ASN A 214 -7.04 -5.50 11.59
C ASN A 214 -6.53 -6.88 12.00
N LEU A 215 -6.57 -7.17 13.30
CA LEU A 215 -6.14 -8.45 13.86
C LEU A 215 -7.34 -9.38 14.04
N THR A 216 -7.12 -10.68 13.81
CA THR A 216 -8.13 -11.74 13.98
C THR A 216 -7.85 -12.61 15.19
N GLY A 217 -6.66 -12.46 15.81
CA GLY A 217 -6.20 -13.33 16.89
C GLY A 217 -5.68 -14.70 16.40
N GLN A 218 -5.64 -14.94 15.10
CA GLN A 218 -5.28 -16.23 14.52
C GLN A 218 -4.31 -16.09 13.33
N GLY A 219 -3.53 -17.14 13.08
CA GLY A 219 -2.66 -17.23 11.91
C GLY A 219 -1.72 -16.03 11.74
N PRO A 220 -1.53 -15.53 10.50
CA PRO A 220 -0.71 -14.34 10.22
C PRO A 220 -1.24 -13.04 10.85
N PHE A 221 -2.49 -13.01 11.33
CA PHE A 221 -3.14 -11.82 11.90
C PHE A 221 -3.37 -11.94 13.41
N ARG A 222 -2.60 -12.80 14.09
CA ARG A 222 -2.65 -12.92 15.55
C ARG A 222 -2.11 -11.68 16.26
N ASP A 223 -1.12 -11.01 15.67
CA ASP A 223 -0.50 -9.78 16.15
C ASP A 223 0.14 -9.02 14.96
N VAL A 224 0.43 -7.73 15.15
CA VAL A 224 0.98 -6.86 14.09
C VAL A 224 2.34 -7.35 13.59
N TYR A 225 3.15 -7.92 14.48
CA TYR A 225 4.43 -8.53 14.10
C TYR A 225 4.23 -9.65 13.08
N SER A 226 3.28 -10.55 13.34
CA SER A 226 2.98 -11.69 12.49
C SER A 226 2.52 -11.25 11.11
N VAL A 227 1.82 -10.12 11.01
CA VAL A 227 1.44 -9.55 9.70
C VAL A 227 2.68 -9.17 8.90
N MET A 228 3.61 -8.41 9.49
CA MET A 228 4.85 -8.03 8.80
C MET A 228 5.74 -9.25 8.52
N ALA A 229 5.88 -10.16 9.48
CA ALA A 229 6.74 -11.33 9.36
C ALA A 229 6.27 -12.32 8.27
N ASN A 230 4.99 -12.32 7.93
CA ASN A 230 4.44 -13.14 6.85
C ASN A 230 4.31 -12.36 5.52
N TRP A 231 4.63 -11.07 5.47
CA TRP A 231 4.59 -10.30 4.24
C TRP A 231 5.70 -10.76 3.27
N GLY A 232 5.34 -11.08 2.03
CA GLY A 232 6.20 -11.82 1.11
C GLY A 232 7.21 -11.00 0.30
N ALA A 233 7.26 -9.68 0.51
CA ALA A 233 8.16 -8.77 -0.21
C ALA A 233 8.52 -7.56 0.67
N ASN A 234 9.46 -6.73 0.22
CA ASN A 234 9.72 -5.44 0.87
C ASN A 234 8.67 -4.38 0.51
N HIS A 235 7.95 -4.51 -0.61
CA HIS A 235 6.91 -3.56 -1.02
C HIS A 235 5.49 -4.03 -0.69
N GLY A 236 4.58 -3.08 -0.56
CA GLY A 236 3.14 -3.27 -0.60
C GLY A 236 2.45 -2.15 -1.40
N ALA A 237 1.28 -2.45 -1.95
CA ALA A 237 0.40 -1.45 -2.53
C ALA A 237 -0.79 -1.22 -1.61
N LEU A 238 -1.16 0.04 -1.34
CA LEU A 238 -2.35 0.36 -0.55
C LEU A 238 -3.40 1.06 -1.40
N SER A 239 -4.63 0.57 -1.27
CA SER A 239 -5.83 1.24 -1.74
C SER A 239 -6.59 1.83 -0.56
N TYR A 240 -7.20 3.00 -0.76
CA TYR A 240 -8.22 3.51 0.15
C TYR A 240 -9.41 2.55 0.22
N GLY A 241 -10.00 2.44 1.41
CA GLY A 241 -11.12 1.56 1.73
C GLY A 241 -10.71 0.16 2.19
N HIS A 242 -11.70 -0.57 2.71
CA HIS A 242 -11.63 -2.01 3.00
C HIS A 242 -12.18 -2.77 1.80
N VAL A 243 -11.30 -3.05 0.83
CA VAL A 243 -11.60 -3.63 -0.48
C VAL A 243 -11.07 -5.06 -0.62
N GLY A 244 -10.78 -5.72 0.49
CA GLY A 244 -10.20 -7.05 0.48
C GLY A 244 -11.15 -8.12 -0.07
N ALA A 245 -12.46 -8.00 0.16
CA ALA A 245 -13.47 -8.88 -0.43
C ALA A 245 -13.51 -8.77 -1.96
N ASP A 246 -13.36 -7.56 -2.49
CA ASP A 246 -13.29 -7.30 -3.94
C ASP A 246 -12.02 -7.90 -4.55
N LEU A 247 -10.88 -7.75 -3.86
CA LEU A 247 -9.61 -8.37 -4.24
C LEU A 247 -9.68 -9.90 -4.22
N ILE A 248 -10.33 -10.51 -3.23
CA ILE A 248 -10.55 -11.97 -3.18
C ILE A 248 -11.40 -12.41 -4.38
N SER A 249 -12.47 -11.68 -4.68
CA SER A 249 -13.35 -11.97 -5.82
C SER A 249 -12.57 -11.88 -7.14
N LEU A 250 -11.82 -10.79 -7.35
CA LEU A 250 -10.95 -10.59 -8.51
C LEU A 250 -9.90 -11.70 -8.63
N ALA A 251 -9.21 -12.03 -7.54
CA ALA A 251 -8.19 -13.06 -7.51
C ALA A 251 -8.75 -14.43 -7.93
N SER A 252 -9.98 -14.78 -7.47
CA SER A 252 -10.64 -16.02 -7.89
C SER A 252 -10.97 -16.05 -9.39
N LEU A 253 -11.39 -14.92 -9.98
CA LEU A 253 -11.59 -14.80 -11.42
C LEU A 253 -10.29 -14.93 -12.20
N LEU A 254 -9.17 -14.52 -11.62
CA LEU A 254 -7.84 -14.66 -12.23
C LEU A 254 -7.15 -15.99 -11.89
N ARG A 255 -7.77 -16.81 -11.04
CA ARG A 255 -7.24 -18.07 -10.49
C ARG A 255 -5.91 -17.86 -9.75
N ILE A 256 -5.81 -16.76 -9.02
CA ILE A 256 -4.69 -16.43 -8.13
C ILE A 256 -5.12 -16.83 -6.70
N PRO A 257 -4.49 -17.82 -6.06
CA PRO A 257 -4.80 -18.16 -4.69
C PRO A 257 -4.43 -17.03 -3.72
N VAL A 258 -5.29 -16.81 -2.72
CA VAL A 258 -5.06 -15.81 -1.66
C VAL A 258 -4.41 -16.51 -0.47
N CYS A 259 -3.11 -16.30 -0.28
CA CYS A 259 -2.31 -17.02 0.71
C CYS A 259 -2.35 -16.41 2.12
N MET A 260 -2.83 -15.17 2.24
CA MET A 260 -2.94 -14.45 3.52
C MET A 260 -4.01 -13.36 3.40
N HIS A 261 -5.05 -13.41 4.24
CA HIS A 261 -6.04 -12.33 4.37
C HIS A 261 -6.66 -12.25 5.77
N ASN A 262 -7.16 -11.08 6.15
CA ASN A 262 -7.95 -10.84 7.38
C ASN A 262 -9.43 -10.52 7.11
N ILE A 263 -9.89 -10.83 5.89
CA ILE A 263 -11.28 -10.65 5.50
C ILE A 263 -12.15 -11.71 6.18
N SER A 264 -13.27 -11.26 6.73
CA SER A 264 -14.24 -12.13 7.38
C SER A 264 -14.86 -13.11 6.38
N GLU A 265 -15.10 -14.34 6.83
CA GLU A 265 -15.52 -15.46 5.97
C GLU A 265 -16.83 -15.18 5.21
N GLU A 266 -17.77 -14.47 5.83
CA GLU A 266 -19.06 -14.13 5.22
C GLU A 266 -18.96 -13.16 4.04
N LYS A 267 -17.82 -12.48 3.89
CA LYS A 267 -17.55 -11.58 2.76
C LYS A 267 -16.78 -12.27 1.64
N ILE A 268 -16.32 -13.51 1.83
CA ILE A 268 -15.61 -14.25 0.79
C ILE A 268 -16.60 -14.63 -0.30
N PHE A 269 -16.42 -14.02 -1.48
CA PHE A 269 -17.25 -14.29 -2.65
C PHE A 269 -16.39 -14.80 -3.80
N ARG A 270 -16.71 -16.00 -4.28
CA ARG A 270 -15.97 -16.72 -5.34
C ARG A 270 -16.96 -17.48 -6.22
N PRO A 271 -16.56 -17.95 -7.42
CA PRO A 271 -17.43 -18.81 -8.23
C PRO A 271 -17.90 -20.03 -7.44
N SER A 272 -19.17 -20.41 -7.59
CA SER A 272 -19.79 -21.47 -6.78
C SER A 272 -19.06 -22.81 -6.80
N THR A 273 -18.33 -23.10 -7.89
CA THR A 273 -17.51 -24.31 -8.02
C THR A 273 -16.39 -24.40 -6.98
N TRP A 274 -15.92 -23.29 -6.38
CA TRP A 274 -14.94 -23.32 -5.29
C TRP A 274 -15.42 -24.15 -4.10
N SER A 275 -16.71 -24.09 -3.76
CA SER A 275 -17.28 -24.87 -2.65
C SER A 275 -17.20 -26.37 -2.89
N ALA A 276 -17.21 -26.83 -4.15
CA ALA A 276 -17.03 -28.24 -4.49
C ALA A 276 -15.59 -28.74 -4.26
N PHE A 277 -14.61 -27.82 -4.16
CA PHE A 277 -13.24 -28.15 -3.76
C PHE A 277 -13.06 -28.20 -2.24
N GLY A 278 -14.05 -27.82 -1.45
CA GLY A 278 -14.04 -27.89 0.02
C GLY A 278 -14.83 -26.74 0.65
N ALA A 279 -16.06 -27.02 1.09
CA ALA A 279 -16.94 -26.00 1.65
C ALA A 279 -16.49 -25.47 3.03
N ASP A 280 -15.84 -26.31 3.84
CA ASP A 280 -15.39 -25.98 5.20
C ASP A 280 -13.89 -25.62 5.29
N ASP A 281 -13.18 -25.63 4.16
CA ASP A 281 -11.74 -25.34 4.05
C ASP A 281 -11.52 -24.30 2.94
N TYR A 282 -11.87 -23.03 3.23
CA TYR A 282 -11.85 -21.96 2.22
C TYR A 282 -10.46 -21.69 1.62
N ILE A 283 -9.40 -21.87 2.42
CA ILE A 283 -8.03 -21.67 1.96
C ILE A 283 -7.64 -22.84 1.06
N GLY A 284 -7.75 -24.09 1.54
CA GLY A 284 -7.37 -25.23 0.72
C GLY A 284 -8.24 -25.38 -0.52
N ALA A 285 -9.53 -25.04 -0.45
CA ALA A 285 -10.41 -25.02 -1.62
C ALA A 285 -9.95 -24.01 -2.67
N ASP A 286 -9.45 -22.84 -2.25
CA ASP A 286 -8.89 -21.84 -3.15
C ASP A 286 -7.68 -22.38 -3.91
N TYR A 287 -6.72 -22.96 -3.19
CA TYR A 287 -5.54 -23.56 -3.79
C TYR A 287 -5.89 -24.68 -4.76
N ARG A 288 -6.81 -25.58 -4.38
CA ARG A 288 -7.24 -26.69 -5.25
C ARG A 288 -7.97 -26.19 -6.50
N ALA A 289 -8.86 -25.21 -6.36
CA ALA A 289 -9.59 -24.64 -7.48
C ALA A 289 -8.67 -23.88 -8.44
N CYS A 290 -7.79 -23.01 -7.91
CA CYS A 290 -6.80 -22.28 -8.71
C CYS A 290 -5.87 -23.23 -9.47
N ALA A 291 -5.36 -24.27 -8.81
CA ALA A 291 -4.52 -25.29 -9.45
C ALA A 291 -5.28 -26.08 -10.53
N ASN A 292 -6.55 -26.40 -10.30
CA ASN A 292 -7.38 -27.14 -11.25
C ASN A 292 -7.72 -26.34 -12.51
N PHE A 293 -8.07 -25.06 -12.35
CA PHE A 293 -8.51 -24.22 -13.47
C PHE A 293 -7.35 -23.52 -14.20
N GLY A 294 -6.22 -23.31 -13.54
CA GLY A 294 -5.04 -22.66 -14.13
C GLY A 294 -5.27 -21.19 -14.52
N ALA A 295 -4.25 -20.58 -15.12
CA ALA A 295 -4.33 -19.22 -15.62
C ALA A 295 -5.37 -19.09 -16.74
N LEU A 296 -6.09 -17.96 -16.78
CA LEU A 296 -7.20 -17.76 -17.72
C LEU A 296 -6.79 -17.83 -19.20
N TYR A 297 -5.54 -17.49 -19.53
CA TYR A 297 -5.05 -17.36 -20.91
C TYR A 297 -3.92 -18.34 -21.26
N GLY A 298 -3.67 -19.34 -20.41
CA GLY A 298 -2.60 -20.34 -20.58
C GLY A 298 -1.36 -20.06 -19.75
#